data_AF-A0A9X5X7W2-F1
#
_entry.id   AF-A0A9X5X7W2-F1
#
_cell.length_a   1.000
_cell.length_b   1.000
_cell.length_c   1.000
_cell.angle_alpha   90.00
_cell.angle_beta   90.00
_cell.angle_gamma   90.00
#
_symmetry.space_group_name_H-M   'P 1'
#
loop_
_entity.id
_entity.type
_entity.pdbx_description
1 polymer ?
#
loop_
_entity_poly.entity_id
_entity_poly.type
_entity_poly.pdbx_seq_one_letter_code
_entity_poly.pdbx_strand_id
1 'polypeptide(L)'
;MISREEIDAKSAELGVGPSHVQRDYVFGWLLAGLYGESRLGDRLVLKGGNALRKGYFGNTRFSEDLDFAFPGRIDPQDFLDALNDIGRMAQARTGVQFHLDRTEQLSRESINREQTVYTYQLFFTDFYGKSSNVPVSLHLDVTEFTRLQLPPRSRALIHPYSDHEACAAHVSVISLEEALADKLKCLLQRRSIHDLFDLAYSTFVNGEIQVDKRNVVTTFLRKTIFAPSPGAALNLLTAIPFDSMRHLWDSTITCARGSLPEFTDTVARWKTELDLLFADFPRGQRSEAAFYPAHLRTPIMEAGAERKLVRLTYDGRERLVEPYALRFKRRKDGVGQEYLYVWDRTGGRTGPNIKSWLHYKIGNLTVTDERFEPRYEVELAKAGEFSDRLGFSRRTRRHVITPPSGRRVRRR
;
A
#
# COMPACT_ATOMS: atom_id res chain seq x y z
N MET A 1 3.28 -31.40 -5.80
CA MET A 1 2.42 -30.51 -4.98
C MET A 1 2.78 -30.79 -3.53
N ILE A 2 2.83 -29.77 -2.68
CA ILE A 2 2.85 -30.02 -1.22
C ILE A 2 1.58 -30.76 -0.79
N SER A 3 1.68 -31.60 0.24
CA SER A 3 0.55 -32.40 0.69
C SER A 3 -0.41 -31.58 1.55
N ARG A 4 -1.63 -32.10 1.77
CA ARG A 4 -2.61 -31.46 2.68
C ARG A 4 -2.08 -31.44 4.11
N GLU A 5 -1.40 -32.51 4.51
CA GLU A 5 -0.78 -32.65 5.82
C GLU A 5 0.31 -31.60 6.02
N GLU A 6 1.11 -31.30 4.99
CA GLU A 6 2.09 -30.21 5.04
C GLU A 6 1.41 -28.84 5.17
N ILE A 7 0.33 -28.60 4.42
CA ILE A 7 -0.45 -27.36 4.52
C ILE A 7 -1.04 -27.20 5.92
N ASP A 8 -1.65 -28.25 6.48
CA ASP A 8 -2.23 -28.25 7.81
C ASP A 8 -1.14 -28.07 8.89
N ALA A 9 0.00 -28.72 8.74
CA ALA A 9 1.15 -28.56 9.64
C ALA A 9 1.68 -27.12 9.61
N LYS A 10 1.86 -26.53 8.42
CA LYS A 10 2.27 -25.13 8.26
C LYS A 10 1.21 -24.15 8.77
N SER A 11 -0.07 -24.45 8.56
CA SER A 11 -1.19 -23.68 9.09
C SER A 11 -1.17 -23.65 10.62
N ALA A 12 -0.92 -24.80 11.26
CA ALA A 12 -0.81 -24.90 12.71
C ALA A 12 0.46 -24.21 13.25
N GLU A 13 1.61 -24.44 12.62
CA GLU A 13 2.90 -23.81 12.95
C GLU A 13 2.78 -22.28 12.92
N LEU A 14 2.17 -21.76 11.85
CA LEU A 14 2.04 -20.33 11.63
C LEU A 14 0.82 -19.75 12.36
N GLY A 15 -0.13 -20.57 12.80
CA GLY A 15 -1.37 -20.10 13.43
C GLY A 15 -2.30 -19.35 12.47
N VAL A 16 -2.24 -19.68 11.18
CA VAL A 16 -2.99 -19.01 10.10
C VAL A 16 -3.91 -20.01 9.40
N GLY A 17 -4.97 -19.55 8.75
CA GLY A 17 -5.84 -20.44 7.98
C GLY A 17 -5.10 -21.14 6.81
N PRO A 18 -5.47 -22.39 6.44
CA PRO A 18 -4.85 -23.11 5.32
C PRO A 18 -4.87 -22.36 3.99
N SER A 19 -5.83 -21.45 3.79
CA SER A 19 -5.91 -20.61 2.59
C SER A 19 -4.73 -19.65 2.45
N HIS A 20 -4.17 -19.13 3.55
CA HIS A 20 -2.98 -18.28 3.52
C HIS A 20 -1.73 -19.08 3.13
N VAL A 21 -1.60 -20.29 3.66
CA VAL A 21 -0.50 -21.21 3.33
C VAL A 21 -0.56 -21.61 1.85
N GLN A 22 -1.75 -21.94 1.33
CA GLN A 22 -1.93 -22.26 -0.09
C GLN A 22 -1.55 -21.09 -0.99
N ARG A 23 -2.03 -19.87 -0.70
CA ARG A 23 -1.68 -18.68 -1.49
C ARG A 23 -0.19 -18.38 -1.45
N ASP A 24 0.42 -18.45 -0.28
CA ASP A 24 1.86 -18.21 -0.12
C ASP A 24 2.70 -19.24 -0.88
N TYR A 25 2.30 -20.51 -0.87
CA TYR A 25 2.91 -21.56 -1.68
C TYR A 25 2.82 -21.23 -3.18
N VAL A 26 1.61 -20.90 -3.65
CA VAL A 26 1.39 -20.58 -5.06
C VAL A 26 2.16 -19.32 -5.48
N PHE A 27 2.26 -18.31 -4.61
CA PHE A 27 3.10 -17.13 -4.89
C PHE A 27 4.58 -17.48 -5.06
N GLY A 28 5.11 -18.46 -4.34
CA GLY A 28 6.46 -18.96 -4.58
C GLY A 28 6.63 -19.44 -6.01
N TRP A 29 5.74 -20.31 -6.48
CA TRP A 29 5.78 -20.86 -7.83
C TRP A 29 5.54 -19.83 -8.94
N LEU A 30 4.63 -18.87 -8.71
CA LEU A 30 4.43 -17.75 -9.65
C LEU A 30 5.69 -16.89 -9.77
N LEU A 31 6.35 -16.59 -8.65
CA LEU A 31 7.60 -15.83 -8.65
C LEU A 31 8.75 -16.61 -9.30
N ALA A 32 8.87 -17.90 -9.00
CA ALA A 32 9.87 -18.77 -9.62
C ALA A 32 9.72 -18.81 -11.15
N GLY A 33 8.50 -18.94 -11.66
CA GLY A 33 8.24 -18.88 -13.10
C GLY A 33 8.50 -17.50 -13.70
N LEU A 34 8.07 -16.44 -13.03
CA LEU A 34 8.23 -15.07 -13.51
C LEU A 34 9.71 -14.68 -13.66
N TYR A 35 10.53 -15.01 -12.67
CA TYR A 35 11.96 -14.67 -12.67
C TYR A 35 12.86 -15.74 -13.30
N GLY A 36 12.40 -16.98 -13.42
CA GLY A 36 13.17 -18.09 -13.99
C GLY A 36 12.90 -18.36 -15.48
N GLU A 37 11.69 -18.08 -15.97
CA GLU A 37 11.28 -18.49 -17.32
C GLU A 37 10.73 -17.35 -18.19
N SER A 38 10.25 -16.25 -17.58
CA SER A 38 9.70 -15.11 -18.32
C SER A 38 10.72 -14.00 -18.52
N ARG A 39 10.77 -13.45 -19.74
CA ARG A 39 11.56 -12.23 -20.05
C ARG A 39 11.10 -11.00 -19.27
N LEU A 40 9.89 -11.03 -18.71
CA LEU A 40 9.40 -9.93 -17.87
C LEU A 40 10.12 -9.88 -16.51
N GLY A 41 10.63 -11.02 -16.03
CA GLY A 41 11.41 -11.12 -14.80
C GLY A 41 12.67 -10.26 -14.80
N ASP A 42 13.26 -10.01 -15.97
CA ASP A 42 14.47 -9.17 -16.13
C ASP A 42 14.24 -7.70 -15.74
N ARG A 43 12.97 -7.26 -15.74
CA ARG A 43 12.60 -5.85 -15.57
C ARG A 43 11.64 -5.61 -14.41
N LEU A 44 10.91 -6.63 -13.98
CA LEU A 44 10.00 -6.54 -12.85
C LEU A 44 10.80 -6.49 -11.54
N VAL A 45 10.31 -5.67 -10.62
CA VAL A 45 10.85 -5.58 -9.26
C VAL A 45 9.70 -5.81 -8.29
N LEU A 46 9.78 -6.90 -7.53
CA LEU A 46 8.79 -7.23 -6.50
C LEU A 46 8.87 -6.18 -5.38
N LYS A 47 7.72 -5.60 -5.02
CA LYS A 47 7.53 -4.62 -3.95
C LYS A 47 6.42 -5.07 -2.99
N GLY A 48 6.03 -4.21 -2.05
CA GLY A 48 4.91 -4.49 -1.14
C GLY A 48 5.22 -5.53 -0.06
N GLY A 49 4.18 -6.12 0.52
CA GLY A 49 4.32 -7.08 1.63
C GLY A 49 5.02 -8.38 1.22
N ASN A 50 4.73 -8.87 0.00
CA ASN A 50 5.37 -10.08 -0.51
C ASN A 50 6.85 -9.89 -0.87
N ALA A 51 7.33 -8.66 -1.14
CA ALA A 51 8.77 -8.42 -1.23
C ALA A 51 9.47 -8.70 0.11
N LEU A 52 8.88 -8.27 1.23
CA LEU A 52 9.39 -8.58 2.57
C LEU A 52 9.34 -10.09 2.82
N ARG A 53 8.19 -10.73 2.59
CA ARG A 53 8.01 -12.16 2.91
C ARG A 53 8.83 -13.11 2.03
N LYS A 54 8.91 -12.84 0.73
CA LYS A 54 9.55 -13.72 -0.26
C LYS A 54 11.01 -13.39 -0.52
N GLY A 55 11.47 -12.18 -0.18
CA GLY A 55 12.84 -11.72 -0.44
C GLY A 55 13.71 -11.46 0.79
N TYR A 56 13.10 -11.21 1.96
CA TYR A 56 13.86 -10.82 3.16
C TYR A 56 13.56 -11.69 4.38
N PHE A 57 12.29 -11.97 4.68
CA PHE A 57 11.86 -12.50 5.97
C PHE A 57 10.77 -13.59 5.83
N GLY A 58 11.13 -14.87 5.98
CA GLY A 58 10.15 -15.96 5.85
C GLY A 58 9.05 -15.97 6.91
N ASN A 59 9.32 -15.40 8.08
CA ASN A 59 8.42 -15.39 9.24
C ASN A 59 7.63 -14.09 9.40
N THR A 60 7.74 -13.15 8.46
CA THR A 60 6.90 -11.94 8.47
C THR A 60 5.44 -12.29 8.13
N ARG A 61 4.54 -11.32 8.28
CA ARG A 61 3.11 -11.52 7.98
C ARG A 61 2.85 -11.94 6.53
N PHE A 62 1.76 -12.65 6.33
CA PHE A 62 1.21 -12.93 5.02
C PHE A 62 0.70 -11.65 4.35
N SER A 63 0.76 -11.64 3.02
CA SER A 63 0.26 -10.58 2.16
C SER A 63 -0.60 -11.20 1.07
N GLU A 64 -1.73 -10.57 0.77
CA GLU A 64 -2.74 -11.13 -0.13
C GLU A 64 -2.40 -10.98 -1.62
N ASP A 65 -1.58 -9.98 -1.96
CA ASP A 65 -1.32 -9.58 -3.34
C ASP A 65 0.18 -9.55 -3.66
N LEU A 66 0.52 -9.78 -4.93
CA LEU A 66 1.87 -9.53 -5.46
C LEU A 66 1.94 -8.16 -6.11
N ASP A 67 2.76 -7.27 -5.57
CA ASP A 67 3.00 -5.96 -6.16
C ASP A 67 4.30 -5.91 -6.95
N PHE A 68 4.28 -5.33 -8.15
CA PHE A 68 5.47 -5.12 -8.96
C PHE A 68 5.62 -3.66 -9.38
N ALA A 69 6.87 -3.21 -9.33
CA ALA A 69 7.34 -2.03 -10.01
C ALA A 69 7.85 -2.42 -11.40
N PHE A 70 7.46 -1.67 -12.43
CA PHE A 70 7.99 -1.80 -13.78
C PHE A 70 8.56 -0.45 -14.26
N PRO A 71 9.80 -0.37 -14.75
CA PRO A 71 10.47 0.91 -15.03
C PRO A 71 9.98 1.62 -16.29
N GLY A 72 9.21 0.95 -17.16
CA GLY A 72 8.71 1.53 -18.41
C GLY A 72 7.21 1.32 -18.61
N ARG A 73 6.81 1.26 -19.88
CA ARG A 73 5.49 0.77 -20.29
C ARG A 73 5.50 -0.74 -20.40
N ILE A 74 4.42 -1.36 -19.95
CA ILE A 74 4.17 -2.77 -20.14
C ILE A 74 2.97 -2.92 -21.06
N ASP A 75 3.06 -3.84 -22.03
CA ASP A 75 1.87 -4.24 -22.77
C ASP A 75 1.03 -5.13 -21.84
N PRO A 76 -0.23 -4.76 -21.54
CA PRO A 76 -1.05 -5.56 -20.64
C PRO A 76 -1.33 -6.97 -21.16
N GLN A 77 -1.38 -7.15 -22.48
CA GLN A 77 -1.58 -8.47 -23.08
C GLN A 77 -0.32 -9.34 -22.91
N ASP A 78 0.87 -8.79 -23.12
CA ASP A 78 2.13 -9.52 -22.89
C ASP A 78 2.25 -10.00 -21.44
N PHE A 79 1.84 -9.17 -20.46
CA PHE A 79 1.84 -9.58 -19.05
C PHE A 79 0.79 -10.67 -18.78
N LEU A 80 -0.41 -10.53 -19.33
CA LEU A 80 -1.48 -11.52 -19.19
C LEU A 80 -1.08 -12.89 -19.77
N ASP A 81 -0.45 -12.90 -20.95
CA ASP A 81 0.03 -14.11 -21.61
C ASP A 81 1.14 -14.77 -20.79
N ALA A 82 2.08 -13.98 -20.27
CA ALA A 82 3.12 -14.47 -19.38
C ALA A 82 2.56 -15.07 -18.08
N LEU A 83 1.53 -14.47 -17.48
CA LEU A 83 0.85 -15.04 -16.31
C LEU A 83 0.23 -16.41 -16.61
N ASN A 84 -0.36 -16.57 -17.79
CA ASN A 84 -0.91 -17.86 -18.21
C ASN A 84 0.18 -18.90 -18.47
N ASP A 85 1.32 -18.51 -19.06
CA ASP A 85 2.48 -19.40 -19.23
C ASP A 85 3.07 -19.85 -17.89
N ILE A 86 3.24 -18.92 -16.95
CA ILE A 86 3.70 -19.20 -15.59
C ILE A 86 2.70 -20.11 -14.86
N GLY A 87 1.40 -19.86 -15.03
CA GLY A 87 0.34 -20.73 -14.52
C GLY A 87 0.48 -22.16 -15.06
N ARG A 88 0.60 -22.34 -16.38
CA ARG A 88 0.83 -23.66 -17.03
C ARG A 88 2.07 -24.35 -16.48
N MET A 89 3.17 -23.61 -16.33
CA MET A 89 4.42 -24.13 -15.78
C MET A 89 4.21 -24.62 -14.35
N ALA A 90 3.61 -23.79 -13.49
CA ALA A 90 3.33 -24.14 -12.11
C ALA A 90 2.42 -25.37 -12.03
N GLN A 91 1.37 -25.45 -12.87
CA GLN A 91 0.52 -26.64 -12.98
C GLN A 91 1.34 -27.89 -13.34
N ALA A 92 2.20 -27.82 -14.35
CA ALA A 92 2.98 -28.97 -14.83
C ALA A 92 3.99 -29.48 -13.78
N ARG A 93 4.64 -28.56 -13.05
CA ARG A 93 5.66 -28.92 -12.05
C ARG A 93 5.08 -29.36 -10.71
N THR A 94 3.94 -28.78 -10.33
CA THR A 94 3.38 -28.99 -8.99
C THR A 94 2.17 -29.89 -9.00
N GLY A 95 1.35 -29.89 -10.05
CA GLY A 95 0.02 -30.52 -10.07
C GLY A 95 -1.10 -29.64 -9.52
N VAL A 96 -0.80 -28.41 -9.04
CA VAL A 96 -1.84 -27.40 -8.74
C VAL A 96 -2.69 -27.19 -9.98
N GLN A 97 -4.00 -26.99 -9.82
CA GLN A 97 -4.90 -26.75 -10.96
C GLN A 97 -5.23 -25.26 -11.05
N PHE A 98 -4.72 -24.58 -12.07
CA PHE A 98 -5.07 -23.18 -12.36
C PHE A 98 -6.21 -23.12 -13.38
N HIS A 99 -7.09 -22.14 -13.22
CA HIS A 99 -8.16 -21.83 -14.17
C HIS A 99 -7.66 -20.75 -15.13
N LEU A 100 -6.79 -21.13 -16.07
CA LEU A 100 -6.10 -20.20 -16.97
C LEU A 100 -7.06 -19.47 -17.93
N ASP A 101 -8.19 -20.09 -18.24
CA ASP A 101 -9.29 -19.51 -19.01
C ASP A 101 -9.98 -18.35 -18.28
N ARG A 102 -9.75 -18.21 -16.98
CA ARG A 102 -10.29 -17.15 -16.12
C ARG A 102 -9.26 -16.10 -15.72
N THR A 103 -8.01 -16.22 -16.17
CA THR A 103 -6.99 -15.20 -15.92
C THR A 103 -7.38 -13.92 -16.66
N GLU A 104 -7.49 -12.80 -15.96
CA GLU A 104 -7.93 -11.54 -16.56
C GLU A 104 -7.23 -10.32 -15.99
N GLN A 105 -7.23 -9.23 -16.75
CA GLN A 105 -6.88 -7.90 -16.26
C GLN A 105 -8.15 -7.23 -15.69
N LEU A 106 -8.25 -7.17 -14.36
CA LEU A 106 -9.42 -6.63 -13.66
C LEU A 106 -9.56 -5.11 -13.79
N SER A 107 -8.45 -4.38 -13.78
CA SER A 107 -8.49 -2.93 -13.72
C SER A 107 -7.33 -2.28 -14.46
N ARG A 108 -7.51 -0.98 -14.75
CA ARG A 108 -6.48 -0.08 -15.24
C ARG A 108 -6.70 1.29 -14.60
N GLU A 109 -5.78 1.72 -13.76
CA GLU A 109 -5.92 2.93 -12.98
C GLU A 109 -4.74 3.89 -13.20
N SER A 110 -5.02 5.12 -13.63
CA SER A 110 -4.00 6.15 -13.76
C SER A 110 -3.71 6.80 -12.40
N ILE A 111 -2.49 6.62 -11.90
CA ILE A 111 -1.99 7.31 -10.70
C ILE A 111 -1.74 8.78 -11.05
N ASN A 112 -1.02 9.03 -12.14
CA ASN A 112 -0.71 10.36 -12.64
C ASN A 112 -0.54 10.32 -14.18
N ARG A 113 -0.03 11.40 -14.77
CA ARG A 113 0.11 11.52 -16.23
C ARG A 113 1.04 10.47 -16.84
N GLU A 114 2.01 9.97 -16.07
CA GLU A 114 3.01 9.01 -16.52
C GLU A 114 2.68 7.59 -16.06
N GLN A 115 2.22 7.42 -14.82
CA GLN A 115 2.08 6.12 -14.16
C GLN A 115 0.66 5.55 -14.23
N THR A 116 0.58 4.28 -14.60
CA THR A 116 -0.63 3.45 -14.60
C THR A 116 -0.38 2.19 -13.77
N VAL A 117 -1.40 1.76 -13.01
CA VAL A 117 -1.44 0.45 -12.37
C VAL A 117 -2.39 -0.45 -13.14
N TYR A 118 -1.96 -1.67 -13.37
CA TYR A 118 -2.80 -2.76 -13.88
C TYR A 118 -2.95 -3.81 -12.79
N THR A 119 -4.19 -4.19 -12.49
CA THR A 119 -4.50 -5.30 -11.59
C THR A 119 -4.88 -6.51 -12.42
N TYR A 120 -4.23 -7.64 -12.16
CA TYR A 120 -4.52 -8.94 -12.77
C TYR A 120 -5.04 -9.90 -11.72
N GLN A 121 -5.84 -10.86 -12.15
CA GLN A 121 -6.38 -11.91 -11.29
C GLN A 121 -6.16 -13.28 -11.91
N LEU A 122 -5.66 -14.20 -11.10
CA LEU A 122 -5.56 -15.63 -11.41
C LEU A 122 -6.41 -16.42 -10.43
N PHE A 123 -6.76 -17.64 -10.83
CA PHE A 123 -7.54 -18.56 -10.02
C PHE A 123 -6.87 -19.93 -9.97
N PHE A 124 -6.87 -20.56 -8.80
CA PHE A 124 -6.47 -21.96 -8.64
C PHE A 124 -7.48 -22.73 -7.79
N THR A 125 -7.60 -24.03 -8.04
CA THR A 125 -8.42 -24.93 -7.21
C THR A 125 -7.74 -25.16 -5.87
N ASP A 126 -8.51 -25.15 -4.78
CA ASP A 126 -7.96 -25.45 -3.46
C ASP A 126 -7.34 -26.86 -3.37
N PHE A 127 -6.47 -27.06 -2.39
CA PHE A 127 -5.72 -28.30 -2.23
C PHE A 127 -6.54 -29.39 -1.53
N TYR A 128 -7.75 -29.08 -1.04
CA TYR A 128 -8.62 -29.97 -0.26
C TYR A 128 -9.73 -30.63 -1.09
N GLY A 129 -9.90 -30.23 -2.35
CA GLY A 129 -10.84 -30.84 -3.29
C GLY A 129 -12.29 -30.80 -2.81
N LYS A 130 -12.66 -29.78 -2.02
CA LYS A 130 -14.05 -29.66 -1.53
C LYS A 130 -14.97 -29.34 -2.71
N SER A 131 -16.12 -30.02 -2.74
CA SER A 131 -17.17 -29.97 -3.76
C SER A 131 -17.88 -28.60 -3.90
N SER A 132 -17.58 -27.63 -3.05
CA SER A 132 -18.05 -26.24 -3.15
C SER A 132 -17.12 -25.42 -4.05
N ASN A 133 -17.38 -25.49 -5.35
CA ASN A 133 -16.56 -25.09 -6.51
C ASN A 133 -16.16 -23.59 -6.62
N VAL A 134 -15.63 -22.95 -5.57
CA VAL A 134 -15.11 -21.57 -5.64
C VAL A 134 -13.58 -21.60 -5.68
N PRO A 135 -12.95 -21.32 -6.83
CA PRO A 135 -11.50 -21.28 -6.89
C PRO A 135 -10.94 -20.09 -6.09
N VAL A 136 -9.74 -20.28 -5.57
CA VAL A 136 -9.01 -19.27 -4.81
C VAL A 136 -8.44 -18.25 -5.77
N SER A 137 -8.78 -16.98 -5.58
CA SER A 137 -8.23 -15.87 -6.35
C SER A 137 -6.86 -15.43 -5.83
N LEU A 138 -6.01 -15.00 -6.75
CA LEU A 138 -4.73 -14.33 -6.54
C LEU A 138 -4.75 -13.01 -7.30
N HIS A 139 -4.30 -11.91 -6.67
CA HIS A 139 -4.18 -10.63 -7.35
C HIS A 139 -2.73 -10.22 -7.49
N LEU A 140 -2.44 -9.56 -8.62
CA LEU A 140 -1.14 -9.01 -8.93
C LEU A 140 -1.31 -7.60 -9.47
N ASP A 141 -0.56 -6.65 -8.89
CA ASP A 141 -0.56 -5.26 -9.31
C ASP A 141 0.78 -4.93 -9.98
N VAL A 142 0.74 -4.36 -11.18
CA VAL A 142 1.93 -3.88 -11.89
C VAL A 142 1.84 -2.37 -12.08
N THR A 143 2.78 -1.64 -11.49
CA THR A 143 2.87 -0.19 -11.58
C THR A 143 3.92 0.24 -12.60
N GLU A 144 3.48 0.85 -13.70
CA GLU A 144 4.35 1.41 -14.75
C GLU A 144 5.15 2.62 -14.28
N PHE A 145 6.30 2.85 -14.92
CA PHE A 145 7.21 3.97 -14.67
C PHE A 145 7.50 4.19 -13.18
N THR A 146 7.61 3.12 -12.41
CA THR A 146 7.93 3.23 -10.99
C THR A 146 9.38 3.68 -10.86
N ARG A 147 9.60 4.82 -10.21
CA ARG A 147 10.94 5.34 -9.93
C ARG A 147 11.44 4.80 -8.59
N LEU A 148 12.33 3.83 -8.67
CA LEU A 148 13.05 3.32 -7.50
C LEU A 148 14.14 4.34 -7.10
N GLN A 149 14.22 4.65 -5.82
CA GLN A 149 15.24 5.55 -5.25
C GLN A 149 16.55 4.82 -4.97
N LEU A 150 16.48 3.52 -4.74
CA LEU A 150 17.60 2.64 -4.46
C LEU A 150 17.61 1.48 -5.47
N PRO A 151 18.79 0.96 -5.84
CA PRO A 151 18.88 -0.16 -6.76
C PRO A 151 18.16 -1.40 -6.19
N PRO A 152 17.39 -2.15 -7.02
CA PRO A 152 16.85 -3.45 -6.64
C PRO A 152 17.93 -4.40 -6.14
N ARG A 153 17.52 -5.38 -5.33
CA ARG A 153 18.38 -6.46 -4.84
C ARG A 153 17.95 -7.77 -5.47
N SER A 154 18.90 -8.58 -5.91
CA SER A 154 18.66 -9.99 -6.21
C SER A 154 18.69 -10.77 -4.89
N ARG A 155 17.63 -11.52 -4.61
CA ARG A 155 17.50 -12.35 -3.39
C ARG A 155 17.07 -13.76 -3.78
N ALA A 156 17.57 -14.76 -3.06
CA ALA A 156 17.02 -16.10 -3.18
C ALA A 156 15.55 -16.09 -2.73
N LEU A 157 14.68 -16.72 -3.51
CA LEU A 157 13.27 -16.83 -3.21
C LEU A 157 13.06 -17.64 -1.92
N ILE A 158 12.37 -17.04 -0.95
CA ILE A 158 11.98 -17.72 0.29
C ILE A 158 10.72 -18.55 0.00
N HIS A 159 10.91 -19.87 -0.08
CA HIS A 159 9.85 -20.86 -0.29
C HIS A 159 9.95 -21.95 0.80
N PRO A 160 9.34 -21.75 1.97
CA PRO A 160 9.56 -22.59 3.15
C PRO A 160 8.74 -23.90 3.13
N TYR A 161 8.79 -24.60 2.01
CA TYR A 161 8.01 -25.81 1.74
C TYR A 161 8.92 -26.95 1.26
N SER A 162 8.43 -28.18 1.34
CA SER A 162 9.19 -29.39 1.03
C SER A 162 9.80 -29.41 -0.38
N ASP A 163 9.16 -28.74 -1.35
CA ASP A 163 9.60 -28.64 -2.75
C ASP A 163 10.49 -27.41 -3.07
N HIS A 164 11.09 -26.78 -2.06
CA HIS A 164 11.92 -25.57 -2.22
C HIS A 164 13.04 -25.67 -3.26
N GLU A 165 13.69 -26.83 -3.42
CA GLU A 165 14.73 -27.00 -4.44
C GLU A 165 14.16 -26.86 -5.86
N ALA A 166 12.96 -27.38 -6.10
CA ALA A 166 12.28 -27.30 -7.40
C ALA A 166 11.71 -25.90 -7.68
N CYS A 167 11.43 -25.13 -6.62
CA CYS A 167 10.95 -23.76 -6.67
C CYS A 167 12.11 -22.73 -6.59
N ALA A 168 13.36 -23.17 -6.55
CA ALA A 168 14.50 -22.29 -6.33
C ALA A 168 14.66 -21.27 -7.47
N ALA A 169 14.66 -19.99 -7.12
CA ALA A 169 14.85 -18.88 -8.05
C ALA A 169 15.52 -17.69 -7.35
N HIS A 170 16.11 -16.78 -8.13
CA HIS A 170 16.50 -15.47 -7.65
C HIS A 170 15.47 -14.44 -8.09
N VAL A 171 14.92 -13.69 -7.15
CA VAL A 171 13.92 -12.66 -7.40
C VAL A 171 14.54 -11.28 -7.32
N SER A 172 14.17 -10.40 -8.26
CA SER A 172 14.48 -8.98 -8.17
C SER A 172 13.49 -8.32 -7.21
N VAL A 173 13.97 -7.85 -6.07
CA VAL A 173 13.14 -7.21 -5.03
C VAL A 173 13.56 -5.77 -4.81
N ILE A 174 12.62 -4.93 -4.42
CA ILE A 174 12.92 -3.58 -3.94
C ILE A 174 13.92 -3.68 -2.77
N SER A 175 14.85 -2.70 -2.66
CA SER A 175 15.76 -2.67 -1.51
C SER A 175 14.97 -2.61 -0.20
N LEU A 176 15.50 -3.22 0.87
CA LEU A 176 14.83 -3.25 2.16
C LEU A 176 14.60 -1.83 2.69
N GLU A 177 15.61 -0.96 2.55
CA GLU A 177 15.54 0.42 3.00
C GLU A 177 14.44 1.21 2.27
N GLU A 178 14.29 1.00 0.97
CA GLU A 178 13.23 1.65 0.20
C GLU A 178 11.85 1.05 0.51
N ALA A 179 11.75 -0.26 0.75
CA ALA A 179 10.51 -0.89 1.20
C ALA A 179 10.04 -0.28 2.52
N LEU A 180 10.94 -0.13 3.50
CA LEU A 180 10.63 0.48 4.79
C LEU A 180 10.35 1.98 4.67
N ALA A 181 11.02 2.68 3.75
CA ALA A 181 10.68 4.06 3.43
C ALA A 181 9.24 4.19 2.88
N ASP A 182 8.81 3.28 2.02
CA ASP A 182 7.42 3.21 1.55
C ASP A 182 6.45 2.87 2.68
N LYS A 183 6.86 2.03 3.64
CA LYS A 183 6.06 1.75 4.83
C LYS A 183 5.91 2.97 5.74
N LEU A 184 6.97 3.76 5.96
CA LEU A 184 6.86 5.03 6.69
C LEU A 184 5.93 6.01 5.97
N LYS A 185 6.05 6.11 4.65
CA LYS A 185 5.17 6.94 3.81
C LYS A 185 3.71 6.51 3.94
N CYS A 186 3.42 5.23 3.75
CA CYS A 186 2.07 4.69 3.84
C CYS A 186 1.51 4.80 5.27
N LEU A 187 2.33 4.57 6.30
CA LEU A 187 1.92 4.73 7.69
C LEU A 187 1.49 6.17 7.98
N LEU A 188 2.24 7.17 7.50
CA LEU A 188 1.89 8.58 7.61
C LEU A 188 0.60 8.95 6.85
N GLN A 189 0.35 8.28 5.73
CA GLN A 189 -0.67 8.63 4.75
C GLN A 189 -2.02 7.97 4.99
N ARG A 190 -2.04 6.65 5.14
CA ARG A 190 -3.25 5.84 5.29
C ARG A 190 -3.40 5.24 6.67
N ARG A 191 -2.38 5.37 7.54
CA ARG A 191 -2.39 4.83 8.91
C ARG A 191 -2.78 3.36 8.90
N SER A 192 -2.03 2.53 8.16
CA SER A 192 -2.30 1.09 8.11
C SER A 192 -1.53 0.37 9.22
N ILE A 193 -2.21 -0.52 9.93
CA ILE A 193 -1.60 -1.32 10.99
C ILE A 193 -0.56 -2.31 10.44
N HIS A 194 -0.75 -2.77 9.21
CA HIS A 194 0.20 -3.61 8.50
C HIS A 194 1.51 -2.89 8.22
N ASP A 195 1.47 -1.57 7.98
CA ASP A 195 2.68 -0.80 7.76
C ASP A 195 3.47 -0.62 9.07
N LEU A 196 2.77 -0.44 10.21
CA LEU A 196 3.40 -0.49 11.53
C LEU A 196 4.05 -1.86 11.80
N PHE A 197 3.33 -2.96 11.52
CA PHE A 197 3.88 -4.30 11.69
C PHE A 197 5.14 -4.50 10.87
N ASP A 198 5.11 -4.18 9.58
CA ASP A 198 6.25 -4.38 8.68
C ASP A 198 7.48 -3.57 9.13
N LEU A 199 7.26 -2.34 9.63
CA LEU A 199 8.31 -1.49 10.19
C LEU A 199 8.87 -2.07 11.48
N ALA A 200 8.02 -2.39 12.46
CA ALA A 200 8.44 -2.98 13.73
C ALA A 200 9.17 -4.30 13.49
N TYR A 201 8.60 -5.15 12.65
CA TYR A 201 9.14 -6.45 12.31
C TYR A 201 10.57 -6.33 11.78
N SER A 202 10.77 -5.44 10.81
CA SER A 202 12.05 -5.30 10.11
C SER A 202 13.10 -4.53 10.91
N THR A 203 12.70 -3.67 11.85
CA THR A 203 13.64 -2.79 12.56
C THR A 203 14.09 -3.33 13.91
N PHE A 204 13.24 -4.08 14.61
CA PHE A 204 13.54 -4.44 15.99
C PHE A 204 12.93 -5.75 16.51
N VAL A 205 12.02 -6.39 15.77
CA VAL A 205 11.54 -7.74 16.09
C VAL A 205 12.45 -8.79 15.46
N ASN A 206 12.76 -8.63 14.17
CA ASN A 206 13.69 -9.49 13.48
C ASN A 206 15.13 -8.99 13.65
N GLY A 207 16.04 -9.90 13.99
CA GLY A 207 17.48 -9.63 14.11
C GLY A 207 18.32 -10.12 12.93
N GLU A 208 17.70 -10.74 11.91
CA GLU A 208 18.42 -11.44 10.84
C GLU A 208 19.12 -10.50 9.85
N ILE A 209 18.52 -9.35 9.54
CA ILE A 209 19.04 -8.40 8.54
C ILE A 209 19.19 -7.02 9.19
N GLN A 210 20.42 -6.50 9.16
CA GLN A 210 20.69 -5.14 9.61
C GLN A 210 20.10 -4.13 8.61
N VAL A 211 19.30 -3.20 9.12
CA VAL A 211 18.66 -2.14 8.33
C VAL A 211 19.49 -0.86 8.44
N ASP A 212 19.82 -0.25 7.31
CA ASP A 212 20.40 1.09 7.30
C ASP A 212 19.31 2.14 7.57
N LYS A 213 19.17 2.48 8.85
CA LYS A 213 18.23 3.47 9.39
C LYS A 213 18.32 4.82 8.68
N ARG A 214 19.53 5.28 8.35
CA ARG A 214 19.76 6.56 7.68
C ARG A 214 19.24 6.54 6.24
N ASN A 215 19.47 5.45 5.52
CA ASN A 215 18.96 5.28 4.15
C ASN A 215 17.44 5.12 4.11
N VAL A 216 16.81 4.47 5.10
CA VAL A 216 15.35 4.42 5.25
C VAL A 216 14.78 5.85 5.31
N VAL A 217 15.26 6.67 6.25
CA VAL A 217 14.72 8.02 6.44
C VAL A 217 15.06 8.93 5.26
N THR A 218 16.29 8.88 4.73
CA THR A 218 16.67 9.68 3.54
C THR A 218 15.79 9.36 2.34
N THR A 219 15.50 8.07 2.11
CA THR A 219 14.63 7.63 1.01
C THR A 219 13.19 8.05 1.23
N PHE A 220 12.66 7.90 2.45
CA PHE A 220 11.32 8.36 2.82
C PHE A 220 11.15 9.86 2.59
N LEU A 221 12.13 10.65 3.01
CA LEU A 221 12.13 12.11 2.82
C LEU A 221 12.14 12.49 1.34
N ARG A 222 12.95 11.82 0.50
CA ARG A 222 12.97 12.05 -0.95
C ARG A 222 11.65 11.71 -1.64
N LYS A 223 10.91 10.73 -1.11
CA LYS A 223 9.61 10.28 -1.65
C LYS A 223 8.42 11.11 -1.16
N THR A 224 8.63 12.10 -0.28
CA THR A 224 7.58 12.90 0.34
C THR A 224 7.86 14.40 0.29
N ILE A 225 6.85 15.20 0.59
CA ILE A 225 6.97 16.67 0.68
C ILE A 225 7.83 17.13 1.87
N PHE A 226 8.25 16.21 2.75
CA PHE A 226 8.89 16.49 4.03
C PHE A 226 10.43 16.57 3.94
N ALA A 227 11.03 16.37 2.77
CA ALA A 227 12.47 16.59 2.56
C ALA A 227 13.04 17.87 3.19
N PRO A 228 12.39 19.06 3.11
CA PRO A 228 12.91 20.29 3.73
C PRO A 228 12.63 20.40 5.24
N SER A 229 11.92 19.44 5.84
CA SER A 229 11.54 19.47 7.26
C SER A 229 11.37 18.05 7.85
N PRO A 230 12.47 17.31 8.07
CA PRO A 230 12.40 15.99 8.69
C PRO A 230 11.70 16.00 10.06
N GLY A 231 11.91 17.05 10.86
CA GLY A 231 11.21 17.26 12.14
C GLY A 231 9.68 17.32 12.00
N ALA A 232 9.16 17.91 10.92
CA ALA A 232 7.72 17.92 10.66
C ALA A 232 7.19 16.51 10.38
N ALA A 233 7.93 15.72 9.58
CA ALA A 233 7.60 14.31 9.33
C ALA A 233 7.60 13.49 10.62
N LEU A 234 8.62 13.66 11.47
CA LEU A 234 8.71 12.99 12.77
C LEU A 234 7.53 13.36 13.66
N ASN A 235 7.22 14.64 13.82
CA ASN A 235 6.09 15.12 14.63
C ASN A 235 4.76 14.50 14.17
N LEU A 236 4.57 14.33 12.85
CA LEU A 236 3.37 13.70 12.31
C LEU A 236 3.33 12.18 12.54
N LEU A 237 4.46 11.48 12.39
CA LEU A 237 4.58 10.04 12.66
C LEU A 237 4.36 9.72 14.14
N THR A 238 4.92 10.54 15.05
CA THR A 238 4.77 10.38 16.50
C THR A 238 3.33 10.61 16.95
N ALA A 239 2.59 11.46 16.26
CA ALA A 239 1.21 11.80 16.58
C ALA A 239 0.16 10.86 15.96
N ILE A 240 0.56 9.73 15.37
CA ILE A 240 -0.37 8.73 14.88
C ILE A 240 -1.13 8.11 16.06
N PRO A 241 -2.48 8.11 16.05
CA PRO A 241 -3.30 7.63 17.16
C PRO A 241 -3.40 6.09 17.13
N PHE A 242 -2.30 5.38 17.37
CA PHE A 242 -2.26 3.91 17.26
C PHE A 242 -3.33 3.20 18.08
N ASP A 243 -3.67 3.70 19.27
CA ASP A 243 -4.64 3.04 20.15
C ASP A 243 -6.04 2.87 19.51
N SER A 244 -6.46 3.76 18.61
CA SER A 244 -7.72 3.59 17.88
C SER A 244 -7.69 2.42 16.87
N MET A 245 -6.49 1.97 16.51
CA MET A 245 -6.25 0.90 15.54
C MET A 245 -5.88 -0.44 16.19
N ARG A 246 -5.81 -0.51 17.53
CA ARG A 246 -5.43 -1.73 18.28
C ARG A 246 -6.20 -2.96 17.83
N HIS A 247 -7.53 -2.84 17.72
CA HIS A 247 -8.39 -3.95 17.30
C HIS A 247 -8.02 -4.54 15.92
N LEU A 248 -7.43 -3.73 15.03
CA LEU A 248 -6.95 -4.19 13.72
C LEU A 248 -5.67 -5.02 13.83
N TRP A 249 -4.82 -4.76 14.82
CA TRP A 249 -3.58 -5.51 15.02
C TRP A 249 -3.88 -7.00 15.21
N ASP A 250 -4.79 -7.31 16.14
CA ASP A 250 -5.13 -8.69 16.49
C ASP A 250 -6.01 -9.38 15.44
N SER A 251 -6.87 -8.62 14.75
CA SER A 251 -7.85 -9.19 13.81
C SER A 251 -7.39 -9.27 12.35
N THR A 252 -6.40 -8.46 11.94
CA THR A 252 -5.99 -8.37 10.52
C THR A 252 -4.57 -8.86 10.26
N ILE A 253 -3.66 -8.79 11.23
CA ILE A 253 -2.29 -9.24 11.02
C ILE A 253 -2.26 -10.77 11.10
N THR A 254 -1.97 -11.39 9.96
CA THR A 254 -1.81 -12.83 9.85
C THR A 254 -0.33 -13.14 9.69
N CYS A 255 0.33 -13.63 10.75
CA CYS A 255 1.74 -14.04 10.74
C CYS A 255 1.94 -15.27 11.62
N ALA A 256 3.16 -15.82 11.64
CA ALA A 256 3.50 -16.92 12.54
C ALA A 256 3.16 -16.57 14.01
N ARG A 257 2.62 -17.51 14.78
CA ARG A 257 2.17 -17.28 16.17
C ARG A 257 3.26 -16.70 17.08
N GLY A 258 4.53 -17.06 16.85
CA GLY A 258 5.67 -16.51 17.60
C GLY A 258 6.23 -15.18 17.07
N SER A 259 5.68 -14.66 15.96
CA SER A 259 6.16 -13.47 15.25
C SER A 259 5.26 -12.26 15.41
N LEU A 260 4.10 -12.39 16.07
CA LEU A 260 3.24 -11.26 16.40
C LEU A 260 3.64 -10.70 17.77
N PRO A 261 4.36 -9.57 17.85
CA PRO A 261 4.63 -8.95 19.13
C PRO A 261 3.36 -8.33 19.72
N GLU A 262 3.32 -8.17 21.05
CA GLU A 262 2.22 -7.50 21.73
C GLU A 262 2.12 -6.04 21.27
N PHE A 263 0.90 -5.59 21.00
CA PHE A 263 0.66 -4.30 20.36
C PHE A 263 1.17 -3.11 21.18
N THR A 264 0.89 -3.09 22.49
CA THR A 264 1.26 -2.00 23.40
C THR A 264 2.77 -1.82 23.47
N ASP A 265 3.50 -2.92 23.67
CA ASP A 265 4.95 -2.97 23.69
C ASP A 265 5.53 -2.57 22.33
N THR A 266 4.91 -3.03 21.24
CA THR A 266 5.32 -2.67 19.87
C THR A 266 5.18 -1.18 19.63
N VAL A 267 4.05 -0.57 19.99
CA VAL A 267 3.83 0.87 19.83
C VAL A 267 4.76 1.68 20.71
N ALA A 268 4.97 1.25 21.97
CA ALA A 268 5.91 1.92 22.88
C ALA A 268 7.33 1.89 22.34
N ARG A 269 7.80 0.71 21.89
CA ARG A 269 9.13 0.55 21.29
C ARG A 269 9.24 1.29 19.97
N TRP A 270 8.21 1.27 19.13
CA TRP A 270 8.21 1.99 17.86
C TRP A 270 8.35 3.49 18.04
N LYS A 271 7.71 4.09 19.06
CA LYS A 271 7.89 5.52 19.37
C LYS A 271 9.35 5.84 19.69
N THR A 272 10.02 5.01 20.50
CA THR A 272 11.45 5.16 20.79
C THR A 272 12.32 4.95 19.55
N GLU A 273 12.00 3.93 18.73
CA GLU A 273 12.75 3.64 17.50
C GLU A 273 12.58 4.70 16.42
N LEU A 274 11.42 5.37 16.36
CA LEU A 274 11.21 6.54 15.51
C LEU A 274 12.16 7.68 15.86
N ASP A 275 12.35 7.96 17.15
CA ASP A 275 13.31 8.98 17.59
C ASP A 275 14.74 8.62 17.19
N LEU A 276 15.11 7.34 17.28
CA LEU A 276 16.42 6.83 16.86
C LEU A 276 16.60 6.87 15.34
N LEU A 277 15.57 6.49 14.57
CA LEU A 277 15.58 6.57 13.10
C LEU A 277 15.87 8.00 12.62
N PHE A 278 15.30 9.00 13.30
CA PHE A 278 15.44 10.41 12.95
C PHE A 278 16.55 11.14 13.73
N ALA A 279 17.37 10.44 14.53
CA ALA A 279 18.36 11.07 15.42
C ALA A 279 19.37 11.96 14.67
N ASP A 280 19.82 11.52 13.49
CA ASP A 280 20.79 12.26 12.67
C ASP A 280 20.18 13.37 11.80
N PHE A 281 18.86 13.60 11.89
CA PHE A 281 18.14 14.52 11.02
C PHE A 281 17.77 15.82 11.75
N PRO A 282 17.81 16.98 11.06
CA PRO A 282 17.50 18.25 11.69
C PRO A 282 16.03 18.31 12.15
N ARG A 283 15.84 18.64 13.43
CA ARG A 283 14.53 18.82 14.09
C ARG A 283 14.00 20.26 14.04
N GLY A 284 14.74 21.19 13.41
CA GLY A 284 14.48 22.64 13.48
C GLY A 284 13.29 23.15 12.63
N GLN A 285 12.67 24.24 13.11
CA GLN A 285 11.38 24.80 12.67
C GLN A 285 11.36 25.52 11.31
N ARG A 286 12.47 25.62 10.56
CA ARG A 286 12.62 26.55 9.42
C ARG A 286 11.52 26.42 8.36
N SER A 287 10.84 25.27 8.29
CA SER A 287 9.76 24.98 7.35
C SER A 287 8.51 24.34 8.00
N GLU A 288 8.39 24.30 9.33
CA GLU A 288 7.26 23.60 9.99
C GLU A 288 5.92 24.28 9.71
N ALA A 289 5.90 25.62 9.66
CA ALA A 289 4.76 26.41 9.22
C ALA A 289 4.46 26.27 7.71
N ALA A 290 5.07 25.33 7.00
CA ALA A 290 4.68 24.97 5.65
C ALA A 290 3.74 23.76 5.61
N PHE A 291 3.60 23.00 6.71
CA PHE A 291 2.85 21.75 6.75
C PHE A 291 1.69 21.83 7.75
N TYR A 292 0.64 21.06 7.51
CA TYR A 292 -0.45 20.94 8.49
C TYR A 292 0.07 20.20 9.73
N PRO A 293 0.04 20.85 10.92
CA PRO A 293 0.54 20.24 12.15
C PRO A 293 -0.36 19.10 12.60
N ALA A 294 0.20 18.17 13.39
CA ALA A 294 -0.49 16.96 13.82
C ALA A 294 -1.87 17.19 14.46
N HIS A 295 -1.99 18.18 15.35
CA HIS A 295 -3.23 18.48 16.06
C HIS A 295 -4.38 18.94 15.13
N LEU A 296 -4.09 19.42 13.92
CA LEU A 296 -5.09 19.68 12.88
C LEU A 296 -5.18 18.51 11.89
N ARG A 297 -4.04 17.97 11.47
CA ARG A 297 -3.96 16.91 10.44
C ARG A 297 -4.71 15.66 10.87
N THR A 298 -4.53 15.22 12.12
CA THR A 298 -5.12 13.98 12.63
C THR A 298 -6.65 13.96 12.59
N PRO A 299 -7.36 14.92 13.19
CA PRO A 299 -8.82 14.96 13.11
C PRO A 299 -9.33 15.20 11.69
N ILE A 300 -8.61 15.94 10.83
CA ILE A 300 -8.97 16.10 9.41
C ILE A 300 -8.92 14.74 8.68
N MET A 301 -7.86 13.96 8.90
CA MET A 301 -7.70 12.66 8.26
C MET A 301 -8.78 11.66 8.72
N GLU A 302 -9.09 11.64 10.01
CA GLU A 302 -10.17 10.83 10.59
C GLU A 302 -11.54 11.21 10.00
N ALA A 303 -11.84 12.51 9.97
CA ALA A 303 -13.08 13.02 9.37
C ALA A 303 -13.19 12.64 7.88
N GLY A 304 -12.07 12.68 7.15
CA GLY A 304 -12.01 12.21 5.76
C GLY A 304 -12.32 10.73 5.62
N ALA A 305 -11.66 9.88 6.42
CA ALA A 305 -11.83 8.43 6.38
C ALA A 305 -13.27 8.01 6.73
N GLU A 306 -13.88 8.66 7.72
CA GLU A 306 -15.25 8.37 8.16
C GLU A 306 -16.32 9.16 7.40
N ARG A 307 -15.92 10.05 6.48
CA ARG A 307 -16.79 10.99 5.77
C ARG A 307 -17.64 11.83 6.72
N LYS A 308 -17.05 12.29 7.81
CA LYS A 308 -17.66 13.19 8.80
C LYS A 308 -17.36 14.66 8.47
N LEU A 309 -18.29 15.54 8.79
CA LEU A 309 -18.09 16.97 8.67
C LEU A 309 -17.16 17.46 9.78
N VAL A 310 -16.39 18.50 9.45
CA VAL A 310 -15.51 19.19 10.38
C VAL A 310 -16.09 20.57 10.65
N ARG A 311 -16.29 20.89 11.92
CA ARG A 311 -16.58 22.23 12.40
C ARG A 311 -15.26 22.91 12.76
N LEU A 312 -14.99 24.08 12.20
CA LEU A 312 -13.77 24.83 12.50
C LEU A 312 -13.99 26.34 12.40
N THR A 313 -13.08 27.12 12.97
CA THR A 313 -13.01 28.57 12.72
C THR A 313 -11.95 28.85 11.66
N TYR A 314 -12.27 29.61 10.62
CA TYR A 314 -11.30 30.06 9.62
C TYR A 314 -11.35 31.58 9.46
N ASP A 315 -10.22 32.27 9.65
CA ASP A 315 -10.12 33.73 9.68
C ASP A 315 -11.21 34.36 10.60
N GLY A 316 -11.34 33.80 11.81
CA GLY A 316 -12.26 34.27 12.85
C GLY A 316 -13.75 33.96 12.63
N ARG A 317 -14.10 33.16 11.61
CA ARG A 317 -15.50 32.80 11.33
C ARG A 317 -15.72 31.30 11.39
N GLU A 318 -16.80 30.89 12.03
CA GLU A 318 -17.18 29.47 12.11
C GLU A 318 -17.57 28.91 10.74
N ARG A 319 -17.19 27.66 10.50
CA ARG A 319 -17.37 26.93 9.24
C ARG A 319 -17.73 25.48 9.54
N LEU A 320 -18.62 24.94 8.73
CA LEU A 320 -18.92 23.52 8.65
C LEU A 320 -18.50 23.00 7.28
N VAL A 321 -17.58 22.04 7.24
CA VAL A 321 -16.93 21.64 5.99
C VAL A 321 -16.81 20.15 5.78
N GLU A 322 -16.76 19.76 4.51
CA GLU A 322 -16.39 18.42 4.06
C GLU A 322 -14.88 18.43 3.72
N PRO A 323 -14.00 17.68 4.42
CA PRO A 323 -12.57 17.67 4.14
C PRO A 323 -12.21 16.68 3.01
N TYR A 324 -11.43 17.14 2.02
CA TYR A 324 -11.15 16.35 0.82
C TYR A 324 -9.67 16.04 0.58
N ALA A 325 -8.76 16.98 0.76
CA ALA A 325 -7.34 16.75 0.45
C ALA A 325 -6.40 17.69 1.20
N LEU A 326 -5.18 17.21 1.47
CA LEU A 326 -4.04 18.04 1.83
C LEU A 326 -3.06 18.04 0.66
N ARG A 327 -2.70 19.23 0.17
CA ARG A 327 -1.83 19.39 -1.00
C ARG A 327 -0.75 20.41 -0.73
N PHE A 328 0.50 19.98 -0.87
CA PHE A 328 1.65 20.89 -0.85
C PHE A 328 1.80 21.57 -2.20
N LYS A 329 1.94 22.90 -2.18
CA LYS A 329 2.16 23.72 -3.37
C LYS A 329 3.32 24.66 -3.11
N ARG A 330 4.26 24.73 -4.06
CA ARG A 330 5.27 25.78 -4.12
C ARG A 330 4.74 26.94 -4.95
N ARG A 331 4.70 28.13 -4.37
CA ARG A 331 4.31 29.37 -5.06
C ARG A 331 5.47 29.85 -5.94
N LYS A 332 5.18 30.80 -6.84
CA LYS A 332 6.16 31.38 -7.78
C LYS A 332 7.33 32.08 -7.06
N ASP A 333 7.12 32.53 -5.83
CA ASP A 333 8.11 33.13 -4.94
C ASP A 333 9.02 32.09 -4.23
N GLY A 334 8.83 30.79 -4.52
CA GLY A 334 9.59 29.69 -3.95
C GLY A 334 9.05 29.17 -2.62
N VAL A 335 8.07 29.84 -2.00
CA VAL A 335 7.51 29.43 -0.70
C VAL A 335 6.58 28.23 -0.89
N GLY A 336 6.92 27.12 -0.24
CA GLY A 336 6.09 25.91 -0.17
C GLY A 336 5.11 25.97 0.99
N GLN A 337 3.85 25.63 0.74
CA GLN A 337 2.79 25.56 1.75
C GLN A 337 1.84 24.40 1.46
N GLU A 338 1.40 23.69 2.50
CA GLU A 338 0.34 22.69 2.44
C GLU A 338 -1.02 23.35 2.66
N TYR A 339 -1.97 23.00 1.80
CA TYR A 339 -3.32 23.54 1.80
C TYR A 339 -4.32 22.42 2.06
N LEU A 340 -5.26 22.67 2.98
CA LEU A 340 -6.46 21.86 3.14
C LEU A 340 -7.50 22.28 2.12
N TYR A 341 -7.93 21.36 1.28
CA TYR A 341 -9.07 21.55 0.40
C TYR A 341 -10.32 20.99 1.02
N VAL A 342 -11.36 21.82 1.07
CA VAL A 342 -12.64 21.52 1.71
C VAL A 342 -13.79 22.02 0.85
N TRP A 343 -14.95 21.39 0.96
CA TRP A 343 -16.20 22.00 0.55
C TRP A 343 -16.81 22.73 1.74
N ASP A 344 -16.86 24.06 1.66
CA ASP A 344 -17.44 24.92 2.69
C ASP A 344 -18.96 24.94 2.56
N ARG A 345 -19.68 24.30 3.51
CA ARG A 345 -21.15 24.26 3.52
C ARG A 345 -21.78 25.53 4.08
N THR A 346 -21.06 26.26 4.94
CA THR A 346 -21.53 27.52 5.50
C THR A 346 -21.59 28.60 4.42
N GLY A 347 -20.57 28.62 3.54
CA GLY A 347 -20.52 29.52 2.40
C GLY A 347 -20.19 30.97 2.77
N GLY A 348 -20.50 31.87 1.84
CA GLY A 348 -20.33 33.32 1.97
C GLY A 348 -21.23 34.02 0.95
N ARG A 349 -20.76 35.12 0.33
CA ARG A 349 -21.55 35.83 -0.71
C ARG A 349 -21.95 34.97 -1.91
N THR A 350 -21.19 33.92 -2.20
CA THR A 350 -21.36 33.04 -3.37
C THR A 350 -21.92 31.67 -3.02
N GLY A 351 -22.45 31.49 -1.80
CA GLY A 351 -22.93 30.19 -1.31
C GLY A 351 -21.81 29.15 -1.09
N PRO A 352 -22.19 27.88 -0.86
CA PRO A 352 -21.26 26.76 -0.65
C PRO A 352 -20.35 26.51 -1.85
N ASN A 353 -19.04 26.35 -1.62
CA ASN A 353 -18.08 26.03 -2.67
C ASN A 353 -16.81 25.40 -2.14
N ILE A 354 -15.97 24.93 -3.06
CA ILE A 354 -14.63 24.42 -2.74
C ILE A 354 -13.71 25.57 -2.32
N LYS A 355 -13.00 25.40 -1.20
CA LYS A 355 -11.99 26.32 -0.68
C LYS A 355 -10.67 25.60 -0.44
N SER A 356 -9.58 26.37 -0.41
CA SER A 356 -8.26 25.92 0.01
C SER A 356 -7.79 26.78 1.17
N TRP A 357 -7.45 26.16 2.30
CA TRP A 357 -7.15 26.82 3.56
C TRP A 357 -5.74 26.51 4.04
N LEU A 358 -5.18 27.43 4.80
CA LEU A 358 -3.86 27.35 5.43
C LEU A 358 -4.04 27.09 6.92
N HIS A 359 -3.17 26.26 7.49
CA HIS A 359 -3.31 25.79 8.86
C HIS A 359 -3.31 26.93 9.90
N TYR A 360 -2.46 27.95 9.74
CA TYR A 360 -2.30 29.06 10.69
C TYR A 360 -3.50 30.03 10.74
N LYS A 361 -4.51 29.83 9.89
CA LYS A 361 -5.77 30.57 9.91
C LYS A 361 -6.92 29.77 10.50
N ILE A 362 -6.67 28.51 10.86
CA ILE A 362 -7.65 27.59 11.45
C ILE A 362 -7.56 27.72 12.98
N GLY A 363 -8.72 27.87 13.62
CA GLY A 363 -8.90 27.70 15.06
C GLY A 363 -10.05 26.72 15.35
N ASN A 364 -10.15 26.26 16.59
CA ASN A 364 -11.26 25.45 17.13
C ASN A 364 -11.79 24.37 16.16
N LEU A 365 -10.95 23.37 15.83
CA LEU A 365 -11.32 22.29 14.93
C LEU A 365 -11.94 21.11 15.71
N THR A 366 -13.11 20.65 15.29
CA THR A 366 -13.80 19.50 15.89
C THR A 366 -14.47 18.65 14.81
N VAL A 367 -14.28 17.34 14.88
CA VAL A 367 -15.00 16.38 14.03
C VAL A 367 -16.41 16.19 14.58
N THR A 368 -17.41 16.31 13.72
CA THR A 368 -18.82 16.15 14.11
C THR A 368 -19.30 14.72 13.84
N ASP A 369 -20.46 14.34 14.38
CA ASP A 369 -21.10 13.06 14.04
C ASP A 369 -21.87 13.09 12.71
N GLU A 370 -22.06 14.28 12.13
CA GLU A 370 -22.73 14.45 10.84
C GLU A 370 -21.84 13.93 9.71
N ARG A 371 -22.39 13.05 8.88
CA ARG A 371 -21.71 12.52 7.69
C ARG A 371 -22.05 13.30 6.43
N PHE A 372 -21.19 13.23 5.42
CA PHE A 372 -21.45 13.78 4.09
C PHE A 372 -21.31 12.72 3.00
N GLU A 373 -22.09 12.88 1.92
CA GLU A 373 -21.86 12.14 0.69
C GLU A 373 -20.82 12.90 -0.16
N PRO A 374 -19.67 12.28 -0.50
CA PRO A 374 -18.58 12.98 -1.17
C PRO A 374 -18.97 13.52 -2.55
N ARG A 375 -18.77 14.83 -2.72
CA ARG A 375 -18.91 15.55 -4.00
C ARG A 375 -17.69 15.35 -4.90
N TYR A 376 -16.54 15.13 -4.28
CA TYR A 376 -15.25 14.83 -4.92
C TYR A 376 -14.66 13.56 -4.29
N GLU A 377 -13.63 12.99 -4.92
CA GLU A 377 -12.84 11.93 -4.28
C GLU A 377 -12.19 12.48 -3.00
N VAL A 378 -12.32 11.75 -1.88
CA VAL A 378 -11.60 12.08 -0.64
C VAL A 378 -10.18 11.52 -0.76
N GLU A 379 -9.21 12.40 -0.93
CA GLU A 379 -7.81 12.08 -1.22
C GLU A 379 -6.88 12.29 -0.01
N LEU A 380 -7.43 12.37 1.20
CA LEU A 380 -6.66 12.60 2.43
C LEU A 380 -5.65 11.47 2.71
N ALA A 381 -5.93 10.24 2.25
CA ALA A 381 -4.99 9.14 2.30
C ALA A 381 -3.75 9.33 1.39
N LYS A 382 -3.71 10.37 0.56
CA LYS A 382 -2.55 10.75 -0.30
C LYS A 382 -1.78 11.94 0.29
N ALA A 383 -2.06 12.34 1.53
CA ALA A 383 -1.48 13.53 2.13
C ALA A 383 0.03 13.35 2.40
N GLY A 384 0.86 14.26 1.90
CA GLY A 384 2.33 14.15 2.01
C GLY A 384 3.05 13.72 0.72
N GLU A 385 2.30 13.44 -0.36
CA GLU A 385 2.85 13.22 -1.70
C GLU A 385 3.08 14.54 -2.46
N PHE A 386 4.03 14.51 -3.40
CA PHE A 386 4.11 15.54 -4.43
C PHE A 386 2.86 15.46 -5.31
N SER A 387 2.11 16.56 -5.42
CA SER A 387 0.90 16.59 -6.23
C SER A 387 1.18 17.22 -7.58
N ASP A 388 1.10 16.43 -8.65
CA ASP A 388 1.12 16.92 -10.04
C ASP A 388 -0.28 17.34 -10.53
N ARG A 389 -1.33 17.14 -9.72
CA ARG A 389 -2.72 17.43 -10.10
C ARG A 389 -3.13 18.84 -9.64
N LEU A 390 -3.53 19.68 -10.61
CA LEU A 390 -3.97 21.06 -10.36
C LEU A 390 -5.43 21.17 -9.86
N GLY A 391 -6.21 20.09 -9.83
CA GLY A 391 -7.62 20.09 -9.42
C GLY A 391 -8.17 18.72 -9.00
N PHE A 392 -9.41 18.71 -8.49
CA PHE A 392 -10.13 17.50 -8.05
C PHE A 392 -10.66 16.67 -9.21
N SER A 393 -10.62 15.33 -9.08
CA SER A 393 -11.39 14.46 -9.96
C SER A 393 -12.88 14.61 -9.63
N ARG A 394 -13.70 14.94 -10.62
CA ARG A 394 -15.13 14.64 -10.55
C ARG A 394 -15.27 13.14 -10.79
N ARG A 395 -16.06 12.46 -9.95
CA ARG A 395 -16.31 11.02 -10.00
C ARG A 395 -16.51 10.56 -11.46
N THR A 396 -15.51 9.90 -12.05
CA THR A 396 -15.68 9.21 -13.32
C THR A 396 -16.59 8.02 -13.03
N ARG A 397 -17.75 7.97 -13.69
CA ARG A 397 -18.55 6.73 -13.71
C ARG A 397 -17.61 5.62 -14.17
N ARG A 398 -17.48 4.55 -13.38
CA ARG A 398 -16.79 3.33 -13.79
C ARG A 398 -17.40 2.92 -15.13
N HIS A 399 -16.67 3.08 -16.23
CA HIS A 399 -17.04 2.46 -17.49
C HIS A 399 -16.74 0.97 -17.32
N VAL A 400 -17.76 0.22 -16.91
CA VAL A 400 -17.78 -1.22 -17.11
C VAL A 400 -17.71 -1.42 -18.62
N ILE A 401 -16.57 -1.89 -19.12
CA ILE A 401 -16.47 -2.37 -20.50
C ILE A 401 -17.40 -3.57 -20.57
N THR A 402 -18.58 -3.34 -21.14
CA THR A 402 -19.51 -4.45 -21.41
C THR A 402 -18.97 -5.18 -22.62
N PRO A 403 -18.75 -6.51 -22.57
CA PRO A 403 -18.33 -7.25 -23.75
C PRO A 403 -19.37 -7.10 -24.88
N PRO A 404 -18.97 -7.15 -26.16
CA PRO A 404 -19.90 -7.03 -27.26
C PRO A 404 -20.92 -8.16 -27.17
N SER A 405 -22.20 -7.81 -27.10
CA SER A 405 -23.29 -8.77 -27.10
C SER A 405 -23.20 -9.64 -28.35
N GLY A 406 -23.17 -10.96 -28.13
CA GLY A 406 -23.00 -11.96 -29.17
C GLY A 406 -23.98 -11.78 -30.33
N ARG A 407 -23.44 -11.81 -31.55
CA ARG A 407 -24.21 -11.98 -32.78
C ARG A 407 -25.07 -13.23 -32.65
N ARG A 408 -26.39 -13.05 -32.62
CA ARG A 408 -27.37 -14.13 -32.83
C ARG A 408 -27.13 -14.75 -34.20
N VAL A 409 -26.71 -16.02 -34.21
CA VAL A 409 -26.78 -16.89 -35.39
C VAL A 409 -28.27 -17.02 -35.75
N ARG A 410 -28.66 -16.47 -36.91
CA ARG A 410 -29.97 -16.76 -37.51
C ARG A 410 -29.90 -18.16 -38.11
N ARG A 411 -30.67 -19.10 -37.54
CA ARG A 411 -31.09 -20.31 -38.24
C ARG A 411 -32.09 -19.93 -39.33
N ARG A 412 -31.77 -20.22 -40.58
CA ARG A 412 -32.68 -20.79 -41.58
C ARG A 412 -31.88 -21.73 -42.45
#